data_AF-M5ER89-F1
#
_entry.id   AF-M5ER89-F1
#
_cell.length_a   1.000
_cell.length_b   1.000
_cell.length_c   1.000
_cell.angle_alpha   90.00
_cell.angle_beta   90.00
_cell.angle_gamma   90.00
#
_symmetry.space_group_name_H-M   'P 1'
#
loop_
_entity.id
_entity.type
_entity.pdbx_description
1 polymer ?
#
loop_
_entity_poly.entity_id
_entity_poly.type
_entity_poly.pdbx_seq_one_letter_code
_entity_poly.pdbx_strand_id
1 'polypeptide(L)' 'MRQLDRRPFVFAIILFLLAWLLGFPMRAQSAPLGDVECTLIQDAVSGQTLHRDGVCDQRFSPASTGLIK' A
#
# COMPACT_ATOMS: atom_id res chain seq x y z
N MET A 1 -28.33 -2.17 30.99
CA MET A 1 -26.94 -2.31 31.47
C MET A 1 -26.77 -3.68 32.11
N ARG A 2 -26.35 -4.69 31.35
CA ARG A 2 -26.33 -6.11 31.76
C ARG A 2 -25.18 -6.81 31.06
N GLN A 3 -24.09 -7.11 31.77
CA GLN A 3 -23.04 -8.16 31.59
C GLN A 3 -22.45 -8.49 30.19
N LEU A 4 -23.00 -7.99 29.07
CA LEU A 4 -22.61 -8.29 27.70
C LEU A 4 -21.40 -7.44 27.22
N ASP A 5 -20.97 -6.47 28.02
CA ASP A 5 -19.90 -5.53 27.67
C ASP A 5 -18.49 -5.98 28.06
N ARG A 6 -18.34 -6.82 29.09
CA ARG A 6 -16.99 -7.10 29.64
C ARG A 6 -16.21 -8.12 28.81
N ARG A 7 -16.89 -9.14 28.28
CA ARG A 7 -16.27 -10.19 27.45
C ARG A 7 -15.74 -9.68 26.10
N PRO A 8 -16.49 -8.89 25.31
CA PRO A 8 -15.96 -8.38 24.04
C PRO A 8 -14.77 -7.42 24.26
N PHE A 9 -14.79 -6.62 25.33
CA PHE A 9 -13.70 -5.71 25.66
C PHE A 9 -12.39 -6.44 26.00
N VAL A 10 -12.48 -7.48 26.83
CA VAL A 10 -11.31 -8.32 27.16
C VAL A 10 -10.77 -9.01 25.92
N PHE A 11 -11.65 -9.48 25.03
CA PHE A 11 -11.24 -10.12 23.77
C PHE A 11 -10.51 -9.12 22.86
N ALA A 12 -11.01 -7.88 22.74
CA ALA A 12 -10.37 -6.82 21.97
C ALA A 12 -8.97 -6.47 22.51
N ILE A 13 -8.81 -6.38 23.83
CA ILE A 13 -7.51 -6.12 24.46
C ILE A 13 -6.52 -7.26 24.18
N ILE A 14 -6.96 -8.52 24.29
CA ILE A 14 -6.12 -9.69 24.02
C ILE A 14 -5.68 -9.70 22.55
N LEU A 15 -6.60 -9.47 21.62
CA LEU A 15 -6.27 -9.40 20.18
C LEU A 15 -5.30 -8.26 19.87
N PHE A 16 -5.47 -7.10 20.51
CA PHE A 16 -4.57 -5.97 20.35
C PHE A 16 -3.15 -6.28 20.85
N LEU A 17 -3.02 -6.88 22.05
CA LEU A 17 -1.72 -7.28 22.60
C LEU A 17 -1.04 -8.35 21.74
N LEU A 18 -1.80 -9.32 21.24
CA LEU A 18 -1.29 -10.34 20.31
C LEU A 18 -0.79 -9.72 19.01
N ALA A 19 -1.56 -8.81 18.40
CA ALA A 19 -1.16 -8.12 17.18
C ALA A 19 0.12 -7.29 17.37
N TRP A 20 0.27 -6.67 18.55
CA TRP A 20 1.45 -5.90 18.91
C TRP A 20 2.69 -6.79 19.12
N LEU A 21 2.56 -7.89 19.86
CA LEU A 21 3.64 -8.88 20.07
C LEU A 21 4.08 -9.56 18.78
N LEU A 22 3.14 -9.86 17.88
CA LEU A 22 3.43 -10.45 16.56
C LEU A 22 4.01 -9.43 15.56
N GLY A 23 4.13 -8.16 15.95
CA GLY A 23 4.69 -7.12 15.11
C GLY A 23 3.90 -6.94 13.81
N PHE A 24 2.58 -7.15 13.84
CA PHE A 24 1.73 -6.92 12.66
C PHE A 24 2.02 -5.51 12.16
N PRO A 25 2.58 -5.36 10.94
CA PRO A 25 2.91 -4.05 10.45
C PRO A 25 1.59 -3.32 10.16
N MET A 26 1.11 -2.52 11.11
CA MET A 26 0.24 -1.38 10.81
C MET A 26 1.06 -0.29 10.10
N ARG A 27 1.81 -0.72 9.08
CA ARG A 27 2.37 0.19 8.10
C ARG A 27 1.49 0.01 6.89
N ALA A 28 0.60 0.98 6.68
CA ALA A 28 0.31 1.39 5.32
C ALA A 28 1.66 1.81 4.73
N GLN A 29 2.40 0.86 4.17
CA GLN A 29 3.62 1.13 3.45
C GLN A 29 3.17 1.88 2.21
N SER A 30 3.14 3.22 2.30
CA SER A 30 3.42 4.04 1.13
C SER A 30 4.67 3.44 0.51
N ALA A 31 4.56 3.05 -0.76
CA ALA A 31 5.58 2.36 -1.53
C ALA A 31 6.99 2.90 -1.18
N PRO A 32 8.01 2.02 -1.08
CA PRO A 32 9.33 2.41 -0.63
C PRO A 32 9.79 3.68 -1.37
N LEU A 33 10.12 4.72 -0.60
CA LEU A 33 10.62 6.02 -1.05
C LEU A 33 12.10 5.89 -1.51
N GLY A 34 12.44 4.81 -2.20
CA GLY A 34 13.70 4.76 -2.94
C GLY A 34 13.58 5.68 -4.15
N ASP A 35 14.69 6.30 -4.55
CA ASP A 35 14.76 6.94 -5.87
C ASP A 35 14.60 5.82 -6.92
N VAL A 36 13.36 5.64 -7.38
CA VAL A 36 13.04 4.71 -8.45
C VAL A 36 12.88 5.52 -9.71
N GLU A 37 13.84 5.37 -10.62
CA GLU A 37 13.76 5.92 -11.95
C GLU A 37 13.18 4.88 -12.93
N CYS A 38 12.19 5.31 -13.70
CA CYS A 38 11.60 4.55 -14.79
C CYS A 38 11.29 5.52 -15.93
N THR A 39 11.69 5.16 -17.14
CA THR A 39 11.33 5.88 -18.37
C THR A 39 10.58 4.92 -19.29
N LEU A 40 9.32 5.24 -19.59
CA LEU A 40 8.50 4.48 -20.53
C LEU A 40 8.02 5.41 -21.65
N ILE A 41 8.37 5.07 -22.89
CA ILE A 41 7.88 5.74 -24.09
C ILE A 41 7.05 4.74 -24.88
N GLN A 42 5.78 5.06 -25.07
CA GLN A 42 4.83 4.23 -25.80
C GLN A 42 4.25 5.01 -26.96
N ASP A 43 4.08 4.34 -28.09
CA ASP A 43 3.38 4.89 -29.24
C ASP A 43 1.89 5.06 -28.92
N ALA A 44 1.34 6.25 -29.15
CA ALA A 44 -0.02 6.60 -28.74
C ALA A 44 -1.11 5.89 -29.54
N VAL A 45 -0.81 5.41 -30.76
CA VAL A 45 -1.81 4.83 -31.68
C VAL A 45 -1.78 3.30 -31.63
N SER A 46 -0.58 2.71 -31.70
CA SER A 46 -0.38 1.26 -31.71
C SER A 46 -0.22 0.66 -30.32
N GLY A 47 0.06 1.47 -29.30
CA GLY A 47 0.35 1.01 -27.94
C GLY A 47 1.68 0.26 -27.83
N GLN A 48 2.51 0.26 -28.88
CA GLN A 48 3.81 -0.39 -28.83
C GLN A 48 4.77 0.40 -27.95
N THR A 49 5.46 -0.31 -27.06
CA THR A 49 6.52 0.29 -26.24
C THR A 49 7.75 0.53 -27.11
N LEU A 50 8.05 1.79 -27.37
CA LEU A 50 9.19 2.23 -28.16
C LEU A 50 10.47 2.22 -27.33
N HIS A 51 10.36 2.55 -26.04
CA HIS A 51 11.49 2.60 -25.14
C HIS A 51 11.05 2.31 -23.72
N ARG A 52 11.88 1.55 -23.00
CA ARG A 52 11.67 1.22 -21.59
C ARG A 52 12.99 1.11 -20.88
N ASP A 53 13.14 1.87 -19.82
CA ASP A 53 14.31 1.83 -18.94
C ASP A 53 13.87 1.84 -17.47
N GLY A 54 14.59 1.10 -16.62
CA GLY A 54 14.29 0.96 -15.20
C GLY A 54 13.14 -0.01 -14.85
N VAL A 55 12.66 0.09 -13.60
CA VAL A 55 11.70 -0.86 -12.98
C VAL A 55 10.23 -0.44 -13.17
N CYS A 56 9.85 -0.16 -14.40
CA CYS A 56 8.52 0.33 -14.78
C CYS A 56 7.34 -0.64 -14.53
N ASP A 57 7.58 -1.82 -13.96
CA ASP A 57 6.54 -2.80 -13.59
C ASP A 57 6.12 -2.74 -12.12
N GLN A 58 6.80 -1.96 -11.30
CA GLN A 58 6.47 -1.83 -9.88
C GLN A 58 5.32 -0.84 -9.67
N ARG A 59 4.48 -1.13 -8.66
CA ARG A 59 3.36 -0.25 -8.29
C ARG A 59 3.82 0.80 -7.28
N PHE A 60 3.51 2.06 -7.57
CA PHE A 60 3.84 3.20 -6.72
C PHE A 60 2.59 4.02 -6.38
N SER A 61 2.68 4.81 -5.32
CA SER A 61 1.64 5.80 -5.01
C SER A 61 1.62 6.84 -6.13
N PRO A 62 0.49 7.07 -6.81
CA PRO A 62 0.41 7.99 -7.95
C PRO A 62 0.51 9.47 -7.56
N ALA A 63 0.65 9.81 -6.26
CA ALA A 63 0.76 11.19 -5.79
C ALA A 63 -0.23 12.14 -6.51
N SER A 64 0.25 13.18 -7.20
CA SER A 64 -0.58 14.12 -7.95
C SER A 64 -1.09 13.60 -9.29
N THR A 65 -0.47 12.59 -9.91
CA THR A 65 -0.95 12.04 -11.20
C THR A 65 -2.27 11.29 -11.04
N GLY A 66 -2.59 10.83 -9.82
CA GLY A 66 -3.91 10.29 -9.49
C GLY A 66 -5.06 11.30 -9.61
N LEU A 67 -4.77 12.60 -9.74
CA LEU A 67 -5.78 13.64 -10.01
C LEU A 67 -6.20 13.68 -11.49
N ILE A 68 -5.40 13.09 -12.38
CA ILE A 68 -5.69 13.03 -13.81
C ILE A 68 -6.43 11.71 -14.05
N LYS A 69 -7.72 11.82 -14.34
CA LYS A 69 -8.59 10.70 -14.70
C LYS A 69 -9.06 10.83 -16.13
#